data_AF-A0A4Q2ZBJ9-F1
#
_entry.id   AF-A0A4Q2ZBJ9-F1
#
_cell.length_a   1.000
_cell.length_b   1.000
_cell.length_c   1.000
_cell.angle_alpha   90.00
_cell.angle_beta   90.00
_cell.angle_gamma   90.00
#
_symmetry.space_group_name_H-M   'P 1'
#
loop_
_entity.id
_entity.type
_entity.pdbx_description
1 polymer ?
#
loop_
_entity_poly.entity_id
_entity_poly.type
_entity_poly.pdbx_seq_one_letter_code
_entity_poly.pdbx_strand_id
1 'polypeptide(L)' 'YCDGLMEGRHIDLRPYIIYGDDVKIVPGGLTRVALRKGSLVVNSSQGGGSKDTWVLK' A
#
# COMPACT_ATOMS: atom_id res chain seq x y z
N TYR A 1 -8.45 10.43 3.81
CA TYR A 1 -9.33 11.41 3.16
C TYR A 1 -9.89 10.77 1.91
N CYS A 2 -11.07 10.18 2.03
CA CYS A 2 -11.85 9.70 0.90
C CYS A 2 -13.13 10.53 0.94
N ASP A 3 -13.38 11.32 -0.10
CA ASP A 3 -14.60 12.12 -0.22
C ASP A 3 -14.84 13.08 0.96
N GLY A 4 -13.80 13.76 1.46
CA GLY A 4 -13.98 14.69 2.58
C GLY A 4 -13.71 14.11 3.96
N LEU A 5 -13.70 12.78 4.09
CA LEU A 5 -13.80 12.11 5.38
C LEU A 5 -12.59 11.22 5.69
N MET A 6 -12.30 11.08 6.99
CA MET A 6 -11.38 10.09 7.53
C MET A 6 -12.15 8.79 7.76
N GLU A 7 -12.07 7.87 6.80
CA GLU A 7 -12.70 6.56 6.88
C GLU A 7 -11.69 5.44 6.61
N GLY A 8 -11.94 4.25 7.16
CA GLY A 8 -11.19 3.05 6.84
C GLY A 8 -11.34 2.63 5.38
N ARG A 9 -10.25 2.13 4.80
CA ARG A 9 -10.21 1.53 3.45
C ARG A 9 -9.31 0.30 3.47
N HIS A 10 -9.62 -0.66 2.61
CA HIS A 10 -8.76 -1.84 2.45
C HIS A 10 -7.45 -1.43 1.79
N ILE A 11 -6.37 -2.04 2.28
CA ILE A 11 -5.01 -1.81 1.79
C ILE A 11 -4.36 -3.14 1.44
N ASP A 12 -3.40 -3.08 0.54
CA ASP A 12 -2.37 -4.11 0.47
C ASP A 12 -0.98 -3.50 0.62
N LEU A 13 -0.06 -4.32 1.15
CA LEU A 13 1.33 -3.96 1.28
C LEU A 13 2.17 -4.91 0.43
N ARG A 14 3.02 -4.33 -0.42
CA ARG A 14 4.00 -5.05 -1.21
C ARG A 14 5.41 -4.68 -0.74
N PRO A 15 6.03 -5.50 0.12
CA PRO A 15 7.45 -5.36 0.42
C PRO A 15 8.30 -5.80 -0.79
N TYR A 16 9.55 -5.34 -0.83
CA TYR A 16 10.51 -5.74 -1.84
C TYR A 16 11.70 -6.43 -1.16
N ILE A 17 11.97 -7.64 -1.61
CA ILE A 17 13.14 -8.42 -1.21
C ILE A 17 14.20 -8.20 -2.29
N ILE A 18 15.39 -7.79 -1.89
CA ILE A 18 16.55 -7.63 -2.78
C ILE A 18 17.47 -8.83 -2.54
N TYR A 19 17.76 -9.55 -3.62
CA TYR A 19 18.62 -10.72 -3.63
C TYR A 19 19.90 -10.43 -4.42
N GLY A 20 21.04 -10.83 -3.86
CA GLY A 20 22.38 -10.73 -4.44
C GLY A 20 23.34 -11.56 -3.60
N ASP A 21 24.48 -10.99 -3.19
CA ASP A 21 25.40 -11.66 -2.24
C ASP A 21 24.72 -11.96 -0.89
N ASP A 22 23.71 -11.16 -0.52
CA ASP A 22 22.85 -11.35 0.65
C ASP A 22 21.37 -11.27 0.27
N VAL A 23 20.49 -11.77 1.15
CA VAL A 23 19.04 -11.55 1.07
C VAL A 23 18.65 -10.44 2.05
N LYS A 24 18.14 -9.32 1.53
CA LYS A 24 17.77 -8.15 2.35
C LYS A 24 16.34 -7.69 2.05
N ILE A 25 15.62 -7.26 3.08
CA ILE A 25 14.30 -6.65 2.95
C ILE A 25 14.47 -5.14 3.16
N VAL A 26 13.93 -4.35 2.24
CA VAL A 26 13.93 -2.88 2.39
C VAL A 26 12.98 -2.50 3.52
N PRO A 27 13.35 -1.61 4.46
CA PRO A 27 12.46 -1.13 5.52
C PRO A 27 11.38 -0.19 4.94
N GLY A 28 10.41 -0.80 4.23
CA GLY A 28 9.36 -0.12 3.50
C GLY A 28 8.69 -1.04 2.49
N GLY A 29 7.92 -0.43 1.59
CA GLY A 29 7.18 -1.15 0.56
C GLY A 29 6.18 -0.25 -0.12
N LEU A 30 5.58 -0.75 -1.20
CA LEU A 30 4.47 -0.09 -1.85
C LEU A 30 3.18 -0.43 -1.09
N THR A 31 2.56 0.55 -0.44
CA THR A 31 1.18 0.39 0.06
C THR A 31 0.20 0.85 -1.00
N ARG A 32 -0.76 -0.01 -1.35
CA ARG A 32 -1.88 0.32 -2.24
C ARG A 32 -3.17 0.37 -1.44
N VAL A 33 -4.10 1.23 -1.85
CA VAL A 33 -5.37 1.46 -1.16
C VAL A 33 -6.54 1.39 -2.13
N ALA A 34 -7.61 0.70 -1.74
CA ALA A 34 -8.87 0.72 -2.44
C ALA A 34 -9.64 2.01 -2.07
N LEU A 35 -9.70 3.01 -2.96
CA LEU A 35 -10.31 4.31 -2.61
C LEU A 35 -11.83 4.23 -2.51
N ARG A 36 -12.46 3.36 -3.30
CA ARG A 36 -13.91 3.13 -3.27
C ARG A 36 -14.31 2.37 -1.99
N LYS A 37 -15.28 2.91 -1.26
CA LYS A 37 -15.81 2.29 -0.03
C LYS A 37 -16.30 0.87 -0.28
N GLY A 38 -15.89 -0.06 0.57
CA GLY A 38 -16.21 -1.49 0.47
C GLY A 38 -15.47 -2.27 -0.63
N SER A 39 -14.70 -1.60 -1.49
CA SER A 39 -13.89 -2.28 -2.51
C SER A 39 -12.69 -3.00 -1.90
N LEU A 40 -12.35 -4.17 -2.45
CA LEU A 40 -11.09 -4.87 -2.21
C LEU A 40 -10.08 -4.67 -3.36
N VAL A 41 -10.49 -3.98 -4.43
CA VAL A 41 -9.64 -3.74 -5.60
C VAL A 41 -8.78 -2.50 -5.36
N VAL A 42 -7.48 -2.73 -5.28
CA VAL A 42 -6.44 -1.72 -5.07
C VAL A 42 -5.70 -1.33 -6.36
N ASN A 43 -6.08 -1.90 -7.51
CA ASN A 43 -5.44 -1.61 -8.78
C ASN A 43 -5.81 -0.20 -9.28
N SER A 44 -4.83 0.54 -9.79
CA SER A 44 -5.00 1.95 -10.21
C SER A 44 -6.00 2.10 -11.35
N SER A 45 -6.07 1.14 -12.27
CA SER A 45 -7.03 1.14 -13.37
C SER A 45 -8.50 1.10 -12.92
N GLN A 46 -8.77 0.77 -11.66
CA GLN A 46 -10.12 0.70 -11.07
C GLN A 46 -10.27 1.61 -9.85
N GLY A 47 -9.53 2.72 -9.82
CA GLY A 47 -9.61 3.70 -8.72
C GLY A 47 -8.86 3.28 -7.46
N GLY A 48 -7.83 2.45 -7.60
CA GLY A 48 -6.84 2.24 -6.54
C GLY A 48 -5.86 3.42 -6.44
N GLY A 49 -5.32 3.65 -5.25
CA GLY A 49 -4.29 4.64 -4.98
C GLY A 49 -3.08 4.05 -4.27
N SER A 50 -2.09 4.88 -3.95
CA SER A 50 -0.92 4.51 -3.14
C SER A 50 -0.85 5.33 -1.85
N LYS A 51 -0.09 4.82 -0.88
CA LYS A 51 0.26 5.50 0.37
C LYS A 51 1.71 5.21 0.74
N ASP A 52 2.29 6.12 1.52
CA ASP A 52 3.60 5.90 2.13
C ASP A 52 3.53 4.79 3.17
N THR A 53 4.61 4.01 3.26
CA THR A 53 4.79 2.95 4.25
C THR A 53 5.91 3.36 5.20
N TRP A 54 5.59 3.62 6.46
CA TRP A 54 6.61 3.94 7.47
C TRP A 54 6.88 2.71 8.32
N VAL A 55 8.13 2.24 8.31
CA VAL A 55 8.62 1.18 9.20
C VAL A 55 9.42 1.86 10.31
N LEU A 56 8.85 1.85 11.52
CA LEU A 56 9.48 2.44 12.69
C LEU A 56 10.47 1.43 13.29
N LYS A 57 11.57 1.94 13.86
CA LYS A 57 12.57 1.15 14.60
C LYS A 57 12.26 1.11 16.07
#